data_AF-A0A1A0I4V1-F1
#
_entry.id   AF-A0A1A0I4V1-F1
#
_cell.length_a   1.000
_cell.length_b   1.000
_cell.length_c   1.000
_cell.angle_alpha   90.00
_cell.angle_beta   90.00
_cell.angle_gamma   90.00
#
_symmetry.space_group_name_H-M   'P 1'
#
loop_
_entity.id
_entity.type
_entity.pdbx_description
1 polymer ?
#
loop_
_entity_poly.entity_id
_entity_poly.type
_entity_poly.pdbx_seq_one_letter_code
_entity_poly.pdbx_strand_id
1 'polypeptide(L)'
;MPSAITDWNPDMAVHPHHNQPACTFSDDVFNEALLIVRGSDAEELVGSWRRERRPGQGGRRRLPFTVAAFVAALACCMLLGLPRTIAQVFRCLSDFTPEQLEKVGMREDSFADLRVNYKRGLASFRTWLETVFACVDPAPEQPLRREDVAVTRGRTKALTREQRAANELAEQRLTELSNAIVVAPIDRTLLEGARGDLVVDGMKLELAGHTYGLGNHPGKQRGAAHYGALQAIESNSRVDSQGKKIITDSGWRLEVTAVSAIGPADALHSTPTVFTGIAVHRPSSGSFDGLDTAVRFHRVNGFDQRKTGNARLPLITWDKGYTDERMGQWQVDNGYAGVFRYSEGWTDRVLVAVGTRPGEVELLGPVQVDGVWFCPMVSRLTEGRSEVSPLRVFRDSENPELYDQWEAHDTWLKEYLPLAMGVNRRAWIATRKQDARAPSLHQRGPSRWSCPVQHLWATSGARAGTIPRPRGESTSPSWRPAQTCPTTGAVVASL
;
A
#
# COMPACT_ATOMS: atom_id res chain seq x y z
N MET A 1 -9.95 -9.92 44.02
CA MET A 1 -11.42 -9.76 43.88
C MET A 1 -11.74 -8.30 44.10
N PRO A 2 -12.29 -7.65 43.06
CA PRO A 2 -13.67 -7.21 43.11
C PRO A 2 -14.50 -7.84 42.00
N SER A 3 -15.76 -8.02 42.34
CA SER A 3 -16.85 -8.68 41.63
C SER A 3 -17.50 -7.83 40.55
N ALA A 4 -18.10 -8.53 39.59
CA ALA A 4 -19.28 -8.19 38.80
C ALA A 4 -19.18 -7.05 37.78
N ILE A 5 -19.24 -7.41 36.49
CA ILE A 5 -20.40 -7.15 35.62
C ILE A 5 -20.57 -8.37 34.71
N THR A 6 -21.25 -9.40 35.21
CA THR A 6 -21.86 -10.46 34.39
C THR A 6 -23.31 -10.07 34.21
N ASP A 7 -23.60 -9.29 33.17
CA ASP A 7 -24.91 -9.17 32.55
C ASP A 7 -24.69 -8.56 31.15
N TRP A 8 -24.14 -9.36 30.25
CA TRP A 8 -24.23 -9.06 28.82
C TRP A 8 -25.60 -9.53 28.37
N ASN A 9 -26.57 -8.62 28.39
CA ASN A 9 -27.89 -8.84 27.83
C ASN A 9 -27.79 -8.77 26.29
N PRO A 10 -27.95 -9.88 25.54
CA PRO A 10 -27.83 -9.89 24.08
C PRO A 10 -28.94 -9.10 23.38
N ASP A 11 -29.93 -8.58 24.10
CA ASP A 11 -31.03 -7.78 23.55
C ASP A 11 -30.79 -6.25 23.56
N MET A 12 -29.65 -5.75 24.05
CA MET A 12 -29.36 -4.31 24.09
C MET A 12 -28.31 -3.86 23.06
N ALA A 13 -28.71 -3.94 21.79
CA ALA A 13 -28.45 -2.94 20.74
C ALA A 13 -29.27 -3.24 19.46
N VAL A 14 -30.45 -3.87 19.62
CA VAL A 14 -31.40 -4.03 18.52
C VAL A 14 -32.23 -2.75 18.50
N HIS A 15 -31.90 -1.85 17.56
CA HIS A 15 -32.72 -0.70 17.27
C HIS A 15 -34.18 -1.17 17.10
N PRO A 16 -35.14 -0.69 17.93
CA PRO A 16 -36.54 -1.02 17.72
C PRO A 16 -36.95 -0.41 16.38
N HIS A 17 -37.86 -1.08 15.67
CA HIS A 17 -38.37 -0.75 14.33
C HIS A 17 -37.56 -1.32 13.15
N HIS A 18 -37.65 -2.64 12.95
CA HIS A 18 -37.25 -3.29 11.69
C HIS A 18 -38.09 -2.89 10.46
N ASN A 19 -39.17 -2.11 10.65
CA ASN A 19 -40.17 -1.78 9.61
C ASN A 19 -40.47 -0.27 9.50
N GLN A 20 -39.69 0.61 10.13
CA GLN A 20 -39.77 2.05 9.89
C GLN A 20 -38.38 2.54 9.52
N PRO A 21 -38.21 3.31 8.42
CA PRO A 21 -36.94 3.99 8.17
C PRO A 21 -36.76 4.98 9.33
N ALA A 22 -35.97 4.58 10.33
CA ALA A 22 -35.82 5.36 11.56
C ALA A 22 -35.05 6.67 11.31
N CYS A 23 -34.32 6.75 10.19
CA CYS A 23 -33.58 7.91 9.73
C CYS A 23 -33.56 7.92 8.20
N THR A 24 -33.79 9.06 7.56
CA THR A 24 -33.42 9.27 6.15
C THR A 24 -31.95 9.66 6.07
N PHE A 25 -31.23 9.15 5.06
CA PHE A 25 -29.86 9.62 4.83
C PHE A 25 -29.88 11.07 4.36
N SER A 26 -29.02 11.89 4.94
CA SER A 26 -28.74 13.22 4.42
C SER A 26 -28.29 13.11 2.95
N ASP A 27 -28.79 14.01 2.12
CA ASP A 27 -28.38 14.10 0.73
C ASP A 27 -26.88 14.38 0.60
N ASP A 28 -26.23 15.03 1.58
CA ASP A 28 -24.79 15.27 1.55
C ASP A 28 -24.00 13.96 1.57
N VAL A 29 -24.30 13.08 2.54
CA VAL A 29 -23.64 11.77 2.67
C VAL A 29 -23.91 10.91 1.43
N PHE A 30 -25.14 10.96 0.92
CA PHE A 30 -25.52 10.22 -0.28
C PHE A 30 -24.80 10.75 -1.52
N ASN A 31 -24.68 12.06 -1.68
CA ASN A 31 -24.00 12.69 -2.81
C ASN A 31 -22.50 12.39 -2.80
N GLU A 32 -21.86 12.35 -1.63
CA GLU A 32 -20.47 11.87 -1.47
C GLU A 32 -20.33 10.40 -1.90
N ALA A 33 -21.24 9.54 -1.47
CA ALA A 33 -21.28 8.14 -1.91
C ALA A 33 -21.48 8.01 -3.44
N LEU A 34 -22.25 8.91 -4.06
CA LEU A 34 -22.42 8.94 -5.51
C LEU A 34 -21.15 9.31 -6.27
N LEU A 35 -20.22 10.08 -5.69
CA LEU A 35 -18.92 10.35 -6.31
C LEU A 35 -18.13 9.03 -6.50
N ILE A 36 -18.17 8.14 -5.50
CA ILE A 36 -17.55 6.82 -5.59
C ILE A 36 -18.23 5.96 -6.66
N VAL A 37 -19.56 5.98 -6.73
CA VAL A 37 -20.32 5.25 -7.76
C VAL A 37 -19.93 5.72 -9.16
N ARG A 38 -19.94 7.04 -9.39
CA ARG A 38 -19.66 7.64 -10.70
C ARG A 38 -18.20 7.51 -11.11
N GLY A 39 -17.26 7.63 -10.18
CA GLY A 39 -15.84 7.57 -10.47
C GLY A 39 -15.27 6.15 -10.61
N SER A 40 -15.99 5.13 -10.15
CA SER A 40 -15.49 3.74 -10.14
C SER A 40 -15.91 2.91 -11.36
N ASP A 41 -16.90 3.35 -12.14
CA ASP A 41 -17.52 2.57 -13.23
C ASP A 41 -17.91 1.13 -12.84
N ALA A 42 -18.12 0.88 -11.54
CA ALA A 42 -18.31 -0.46 -10.99
C ALA A 42 -19.49 -1.21 -11.64
N GLU A 43 -20.57 -0.49 -11.97
CA GLU A 43 -21.72 -1.06 -12.65
C GLU A 43 -21.40 -1.53 -14.07
N GLU A 44 -20.60 -0.78 -14.83
CA GLU A 44 -20.22 -1.17 -16.19
C GLU A 44 -19.17 -2.28 -16.19
N LEU A 45 -18.21 -2.25 -15.28
CA LEU A 45 -17.23 -3.34 -15.09
C LEU A 45 -17.96 -4.66 -14.79
N VAL A 46 -18.79 -4.70 -13.75
CA VAL A 46 -19.55 -5.91 -13.39
C VAL A 46 -20.55 -6.29 -14.48
N GLY A 47 -21.20 -5.30 -15.10
CA GLY A 47 -22.14 -5.50 -16.19
C GLY A 47 -21.50 -6.18 -17.41
N SER A 48 -20.33 -5.71 -17.84
CA SER A 48 -19.60 -6.25 -18.98
C SER A 48 -19.12 -7.69 -18.73
N TRP A 49 -18.51 -7.96 -17.58
CA TRP A 49 -18.06 -9.31 -17.21
C TRP A 49 -19.20 -10.32 -17.09
N ARG A 50 -20.39 -9.86 -16.70
CA ARG A 50 -21.59 -10.70 -16.69
C ARG A 50 -22.11 -11.02 -18.09
N ARG A 51 -22.01 -10.08 -19.04
CA ARG A 51 -22.41 -10.30 -20.44
C ARG A 51 -21.49 -11.29 -21.15
N GLU A 52 -20.21 -11.35 -20.78
CA GLU A 52 -19.25 -12.32 -21.29
C GLU A 52 -19.57 -13.77 -20.87
N ARG A 53 -20.19 -13.96 -19.69
CA ARG A 53 -20.76 -15.26 -19.34
C ARG A 53 -21.99 -15.51 -20.22
N ARG A 54 -22.01 -16.66 -20.91
CA ARG A 54 -23.16 -17.07 -21.74
C ARG A 54 -24.46 -16.83 -20.97
N PRO A 55 -25.43 -16.09 -21.54
CA PRO A 55 -26.71 -15.90 -20.88
C PRO A 55 -27.33 -17.28 -20.62
N GLY A 56 -27.53 -17.63 -19.35
CA GLY A 56 -28.41 -18.74 -19.04
C GLY A 56 -29.79 -18.41 -19.60
N GLN A 57 -30.31 -19.28 -20.48
CA GLN A 57 -31.70 -19.17 -20.96
C GLN A 57 -32.63 -19.33 -19.76
N GLY A 58 -33.16 -18.22 -19.25
CA GLY A 58 -34.10 -18.24 -18.14
C GLY A 58 -34.69 -16.87 -17.85
N GLY A 59 -35.97 -16.69 -18.18
CA GLY A 59 -36.75 -15.47 -17.95
C GLY A 59 -37.12 -15.24 -16.48
N ARG A 60 -36.17 -15.38 -15.54
CA ARG A 60 -36.43 -14.98 -14.14
C ARG A 60 -36.61 -13.46 -14.07
N ARG A 61 -37.65 -13.04 -13.34
CA ARG A 61 -37.92 -11.63 -13.05
C ARG A 61 -36.67 -10.96 -12.50
N ARG A 62 -36.23 -9.89 -13.15
CA ARG A 62 -35.07 -9.10 -12.72
C ARG A 62 -35.38 -8.49 -11.35
N LEU A 63 -34.54 -8.80 -10.35
CA LEU A 63 -34.64 -8.17 -9.03
C LEU A 63 -34.33 -6.67 -9.16
N PRO A 64 -34.89 -5.81 -8.29
CA PRO A 64 -34.84 -4.35 -8.46
C PRO A 64 -33.48 -3.73 -8.13
N PHE A 65 -32.51 -4.52 -7.69
CA PHE A 65 -31.21 -4.03 -7.21
C PHE A 65 -30.23 -3.75 -8.36
N THR A 66 -29.43 -2.69 -8.21
CA THR A 66 -28.34 -2.30 -9.12
C THR A 66 -26.99 -2.32 -8.42
N VAL A 67 -25.91 -2.41 -9.20
CA VAL A 67 -24.54 -2.36 -8.64
C VAL A 67 -24.27 -0.97 -8.05
N ALA A 68 -24.73 0.09 -8.72
CA ALA A 68 -24.67 1.46 -8.22
C ALA A 68 -25.31 1.59 -6.83
N ALA A 69 -26.49 1.01 -6.62
CA ALA A 69 -27.18 1.07 -5.33
C ALA A 69 -26.43 0.32 -4.22
N PHE A 70 -25.85 -0.84 -4.53
CA PHE A 70 -25.00 -1.57 -3.58
C PHE A 70 -23.75 -0.77 -3.20
N VAL A 71 -23.03 -0.21 -4.17
CA VAL A 71 -21.82 0.57 -3.93
C VAL A 71 -22.15 1.85 -3.14
N ALA A 72 -23.24 2.55 -3.49
CA ALA A 72 -23.70 3.73 -2.74
C ALA A 72 -24.03 3.38 -1.29
N ALA A 73 -24.83 2.33 -1.05
CA ALA A 73 -25.19 1.92 0.31
C ALA A 73 -23.97 1.44 1.12
N LEU A 74 -23.02 0.75 0.49
CA LEU A 74 -21.77 0.36 1.13
C LEU A 74 -20.91 1.58 1.48
N ALA A 75 -20.82 2.57 0.59
CA ALA A 75 -20.12 3.82 0.81
C ALA A 75 -20.75 4.63 1.96
N CYS A 76 -22.08 4.78 1.99
CA CYS A 76 -22.79 5.41 3.11
C CYS A 76 -22.49 4.72 4.44
N CYS A 77 -22.51 3.37 4.48
CA CYS A 77 -22.11 2.63 5.67
C CYS A 77 -20.68 2.97 6.12
N MET A 78 -19.74 3.14 5.20
CA MET A 78 -18.36 3.51 5.53
C MET A 78 -18.24 4.94 6.04
N LEU A 79 -18.85 5.91 5.35
CA LEU A 79 -18.83 7.33 5.72
C LEU A 79 -19.41 7.57 7.12
N LEU A 80 -20.39 6.77 7.52
CA LEU A 80 -21.07 6.90 8.82
C LEU A 80 -20.53 5.95 9.90
N GLY A 81 -19.47 5.19 9.60
CA GLY A 81 -18.90 4.23 10.57
C GLY A 81 -19.84 3.08 10.94
N LEU A 82 -20.83 2.78 10.11
CA LEU A 82 -21.78 1.70 10.33
C LEU A 82 -21.15 0.32 10.06
N PRO A 83 -21.70 -0.77 10.65
CA PRO A 83 -21.24 -2.12 10.35
C PRO A 83 -21.29 -2.45 8.85
N ARG A 84 -20.19 -2.94 8.29
CA ARG A 84 -20.05 -3.27 6.87
C ARG A 84 -20.58 -4.67 6.53
N THR A 85 -21.77 -5.00 7.03
CA THR A 85 -22.42 -6.31 6.83
C THR A 85 -23.45 -6.24 5.71
N ILE A 86 -23.71 -7.35 5.00
CA ILE A 86 -24.76 -7.40 3.95
C ILE A 86 -26.13 -6.97 4.50
N ALA A 87 -26.45 -7.33 5.75
CA ALA A 87 -27.70 -6.92 6.39
C ALA A 87 -27.75 -5.41 6.60
N GLN A 88 -26.66 -4.80 7.07
CA GLN A 88 -26.60 -3.36 7.27
C GLN A 88 -26.58 -2.59 5.94
N VAL A 89 -25.92 -3.09 4.90
CA VAL A 89 -25.97 -2.49 3.56
C VAL A 89 -27.40 -2.54 3.01
N PHE A 90 -28.12 -3.64 3.20
CA PHE A 90 -29.52 -3.73 2.81
C PHE A 90 -30.43 -2.78 3.60
N ARG A 91 -30.17 -2.60 4.91
CA ARG A 91 -30.85 -1.57 5.72
C ARG A 91 -30.58 -0.17 5.17
N CYS A 92 -29.31 0.15 4.93
CA CYS A 92 -28.91 1.42 4.34
C CYS A 92 -29.64 1.68 3.01
N LEU A 93 -29.73 0.67 2.14
CA LEU A 93 -30.50 0.78 0.90
C LEU A 93 -32.01 0.97 1.15
N SER A 94 -32.54 0.35 2.21
CA SER A 94 -33.94 0.48 2.60
C SER A 94 -34.28 1.88 3.09
N ASP A 95 -33.32 2.63 3.64
CA ASP A 95 -33.52 3.98 4.16
C ASP A 95 -33.32 5.09 3.09
N PHE A 96 -32.95 4.72 1.85
CA PHE A 96 -32.88 5.68 0.74
C PHE A 96 -34.26 6.23 0.38
N THR A 97 -34.33 7.53 0.11
CA THR A 97 -35.54 8.19 -0.40
C THR A 97 -35.83 7.72 -1.84
N PRO A 98 -37.07 7.90 -2.34
CA PRO A 98 -37.38 7.58 -3.73
C PRO A 98 -36.46 8.28 -4.74
N GLU A 99 -36.11 9.53 -4.51
CA GLU A 99 -35.19 10.32 -5.34
C GLU A 99 -33.76 9.75 -5.31
N GLN A 100 -33.29 9.32 -4.13
CA GLN A 100 -31.98 8.68 -3.98
C GLN A 100 -31.95 7.33 -4.70
N LEU A 101 -33.02 6.53 -4.62
CA LEU A 101 -33.14 5.26 -5.35
C LEU A 101 -33.10 5.48 -6.88
N GLU A 102 -33.79 6.50 -7.38
CA GLU A 102 -33.76 6.83 -8.81
C GLU A 102 -32.36 7.19 -9.29
N LYS A 103 -31.60 7.97 -8.51
CA LYS A 103 -30.20 8.33 -8.82
C LYS A 103 -29.26 7.13 -8.93
N VAL A 104 -29.58 6.00 -8.31
CA VAL A 104 -28.82 4.73 -8.43
C VAL A 104 -29.52 3.70 -9.33
N GLY A 105 -30.49 4.12 -10.14
CA GLY A 105 -31.16 3.27 -11.13
C GLY A 105 -32.17 2.28 -10.55
N MET A 106 -32.64 2.50 -9.32
CA MET A 106 -33.68 1.71 -8.68
C MET A 106 -35.05 2.41 -8.76
N ARG A 107 -36.12 1.61 -8.83
CA ARG A 107 -37.51 2.12 -8.81
C ARG A 107 -38.18 1.81 -7.48
N GLU A 108 -38.73 2.83 -6.83
CA GLU A 108 -39.44 2.72 -5.56
C GLU A 108 -40.55 1.65 -5.60
N ASP A 109 -41.42 1.68 -6.64
CA ASP A 109 -42.53 0.71 -6.77
C ASP A 109 -42.08 -0.75 -6.71
N SER A 110 -40.89 -1.05 -7.25
CA SER A 110 -40.35 -2.42 -7.32
C SER A 110 -39.62 -2.82 -6.04
N PHE A 111 -39.24 -1.85 -5.21
CA PHE A 111 -38.47 -2.05 -3.99
C PHE A 111 -39.33 -1.97 -2.72
N ALA A 112 -40.43 -1.20 -2.75
CA ALA A 112 -41.34 -0.99 -1.63
C ALA A 112 -41.81 -2.31 -0.99
N ASP A 113 -42.21 -3.30 -1.79
CA ASP A 113 -42.63 -4.62 -1.31
C ASP A 113 -41.51 -5.36 -0.55
N LEU A 114 -40.26 -5.21 -0.98
CA LEU A 114 -39.09 -5.85 -0.35
C LEU A 114 -38.68 -5.11 0.93
N ARG A 115 -38.91 -3.80 0.99
CA ARG A 115 -38.72 -2.97 2.19
C ARG A 115 -39.71 -3.33 3.30
N VAL A 116 -40.99 -3.52 2.96
CA VAL A 116 -42.04 -3.92 3.93
C VAL A 116 -41.79 -5.31 4.52
N ASN A 117 -41.32 -6.26 3.71
CA ASN A 117 -40.96 -7.60 4.17
C ASN A 117 -39.44 -7.76 4.24
N TYR A 118 -38.83 -7.19 5.28
CA TYR A 118 -37.37 -7.17 5.46
C TYR A 118 -36.70 -8.54 5.32
N LYS A 119 -37.27 -9.61 5.91
CA LYS A 119 -36.68 -10.96 5.82
C LYS A 119 -36.61 -11.46 4.38
N ARG A 120 -37.71 -11.29 3.63
CA ARG A 120 -37.78 -11.64 2.20
C ARG A 120 -36.88 -10.73 1.35
N GLY A 121 -36.86 -9.43 1.65
CA GLY A 121 -36.02 -8.44 0.99
C GLY A 121 -34.53 -8.78 1.13
N LEU A 122 -34.06 -9.01 2.36
CA LEU A 122 -32.68 -9.37 2.65
C LEU A 122 -32.28 -10.70 1.99
N ALA A 123 -33.16 -11.70 2.00
CA ALA A 123 -32.90 -12.97 1.31
C ALA A 123 -32.76 -12.77 -0.21
N SER A 124 -33.66 -11.98 -0.81
CA SER A 124 -33.61 -11.65 -2.25
C SER A 124 -32.35 -10.86 -2.60
N PHE A 125 -31.95 -9.93 -1.74
CA PHE A 125 -30.74 -9.13 -1.89
C PHE A 125 -29.47 -10.00 -1.84
N ARG A 126 -29.40 -10.97 -0.92
CA ARG A 126 -28.30 -11.95 -0.87
C ARG A 126 -28.22 -12.79 -2.15
N THR A 127 -29.33 -13.34 -2.62
CA THR A 127 -29.36 -14.09 -3.89
C THR A 127 -28.95 -13.23 -5.07
N TRP A 128 -29.35 -11.96 -5.09
CA TRP A 128 -28.92 -11.00 -6.11
C TRP A 128 -27.40 -10.78 -6.06
N LEU A 129 -26.82 -10.53 -4.88
CA LEU A 129 -25.37 -10.34 -4.71
C LEU A 129 -24.60 -11.56 -5.21
N GLU A 130 -24.98 -12.77 -4.78
CA GLU A 130 -24.36 -14.03 -5.22
C GLU A 130 -24.42 -14.19 -6.74
N THR A 131 -25.54 -13.78 -7.37
CA THR A 131 -25.72 -13.90 -8.82
C THR A 131 -24.92 -12.85 -9.60
N VAL A 132 -24.91 -11.60 -9.14
CA VAL A 132 -24.29 -10.47 -9.82
C VAL A 132 -22.78 -10.51 -9.67
N PHE A 133 -22.29 -10.79 -8.46
CA PHE A 133 -20.86 -10.78 -8.16
C PHE A 133 -20.19 -12.15 -8.32
N ALA A 134 -20.89 -13.19 -8.80
CA ALA A 134 -20.28 -14.47 -9.18
C ALA A 134 -19.16 -14.37 -10.24
N CYS A 135 -19.08 -13.25 -10.97
CA CYS A 135 -18.02 -12.99 -11.95
C CYS A 135 -16.72 -12.45 -11.32
N VAL A 136 -16.76 -12.05 -10.04
CA VAL A 136 -15.63 -11.54 -9.24
C VAL A 136 -15.44 -12.35 -7.96
N ASP A 137 -16.13 -13.49 -7.80
CA ASP A 137 -15.90 -14.42 -6.71
C ASP A 137 -14.80 -15.42 -7.13
N PRO A 138 -13.60 -15.37 -6.52
CA PRO A 138 -12.46 -16.19 -6.91
C PRO A 138 -12.41 -17.54 -6.20
N ALA A 139 -13.34 -17.80 -5.28
CA ALA A 139 -13.42 -19.07 -4.58
C ALA A 139 -14.88 -19.49 -4.35
N PRO A 140 -15.73 -19.57 -5.40
CA PRO A 140 -17.16 -19.86 -5.26
C PRO A 140 -17.41 -21.26 -4.67
N GLU A 141 -16.42 -22.15 -4.75
CA GLU A 141 -16.48 -23.49 -4.15
C GLU A 141 -16.27 -23.49 -2.62
N GLN A 142 -15.77 -22.40 -2.04
CA GLN A 142 -15.46 -22.34 -0.62
C GLN A 142 -16.67 -21.79 0.16
N PRO A 143 -17.20 -22.56 1.13
CA PRO A 143 -18.35 -22.11 1.89
C PRO A 143 -17.96 -20.99 2.86
N LEU A 144 -18.89 -20.06 3.11
CA LEU A 144 -18.76 -18.96 4.07
C LEU A 144 -18.90 -19.42 5.53
N ARG A 145 -18.23 -20.51 5.90
CA ARG A 145 -18.20 -21.07 7.25
C ARG A 145 -16.84 -21.69 7.54
N ARG A 146 -16.56 -21.92 8.82
CA ARG A 146 -15.38 -22.71 9.22
C ARG A 146 -15.55 -24.14 8.72
N GLU A 147 -14.47 -24.68 8.18
CA GLU A 147 -14.41 -26.05 7.66
C GLU A 147 -13.03 -26.63 7.96
N ASP A 148 -12.91 -27.96 8.00
CA ASP A 148 -11.61 -28.60 8.13
C ASP A 148 -10.71 -28.24 6.93
N VAL A 149 -9.46 -27.91 7.24
CA VAL A 149 -8.44 -27.64 6.22
C VAL A 149 -8.27 -28.82 5.27
N ALA A 150 -8.42 -30.07 5.74
CA ALA A 150 -8.33 -31.26 4.90
C ALA A 150 -9.43 -31.28 3.83
N VAL A 151 -10.68 -30.97 4.21
CA VAL A 151 -11.83 -30.91 3.29
C VAL A 151 -11.62 -29.80 2.26
N THR A 152 -11.19 -28.62 2.71
CA THR A 152 -10.91 -27.48 1.83
C THR A 152 -9.82 -27.83 0.82
N ARG A 153 -8.70 -28.41 1.27
CA ARG A 153 -7.60 -28.84 0.40
C ARG A 153 -8.04 -29.90 -0.60
N GLY A 154 -8.89 -30.84 -0.19
CA GLY A 154 -9.49 -31.83 -1.09
C GLY A 154 -10.29 -31.16 -2.21
N ARG A 155 -11.15 -30.19 -1.85
CA ARG A 155 -11.95 -29.44 -2.82
C ARG A 155 -11.09 -28.64 -3.80
N THR A 156 -10.10 -27.89 -3.30
CA THR A 156 -9.19 -27.11 -4.16
C THR A 156 -8.38 -28.01 -5.10
N LYS A 157 -7.93 -29.18 -4.63
CA LYS A 157 -7.22 -30.16 -5.49
C LYS A 157 -8.12 -30.73 -6.58
N ALA A 158 -9.40 -30.94 -6.29
CA ALA A 158 -10.38 -31.48 -7.22
C ALA A 158 -10.81 -30.49 -8.32
N LEU A 159 -10.44 -29.20 -8.21
CA LEU A 159 -10.77 -28.20 -9.23
C LEU A 159 -10.20 -28.58 -10.60
N THR A 160 -11.04 -28.53 -11.63
CA THR A 160 -10.63 -28.72 -13.02
C THR A 160 -9.76 -27.56 -13.49
N ARG A 161 -9.09 -27.73 -14.64
CA ARG A 161 -8.30 -26.66 -15.25
C ARG A 161 -9.18 -25.46 -15.63
N GLU A 162 -10.39 -25.68 -16.15
CA GLU A 162 -11.31 -24.57 -16.47
C GLU A 162 -11.74 -23.82 -15.21
N GLN A 163 -12.02 -24.54 -14.12
CA GLN A 163 -12.41 -23.90 -12.84
C GLN A 163 -11.28 -23.05 -12.27
N ARG A 164 -10.02 -23.53 -12.32
CA ARG A 164 -8.87 -22.74 -11.87
C ARG A 164 -8.70 -21.47 -12.70
N ALA A 165 -8.78 -21.57 -14.03
CA ALA A 165 -8.68 -20.41 -14.91
C ALA A 165 -9.84 -19.41 -14.67
N ALA A 166 -11.05 -19.90 -14.39
CA ALA A 166 -12.19 -19.03 -14.05
C ALA A 166 -11.99 -18.33 -12.70
N ASN A 167 -11.44 -19.01 -11.70
CA ASN A 167 -11.13 -18.44 -10.39
C ASN A 167 -10.03 -17.37 -10.49
N GLU A 168 -8.96 -17.63 -11.26
CA GLU A 168 -7.89 -16.67 -11.54
C GLU A 168 -8.42 -15.41 -12.25
N LEU A 169 -9.31 -15.58 -13.23
CA LEU A 169 -9.95 -14.44 -13.90
C LEU A 169 -10.85 -13.64 -12.95
N ALA A 170 -11.61 -14.32 -12.09
CA ALA A 170 -12.44 -13.66 -11.09
C ALA A 170 -11.60 -12.87 -10.07
N GLU A 171 -10.43 -13.39 -9.67
CA GLU A 171 -9.47 -12.68 -8.81
C GLU A 171 -8.92 -11.42 -9.48
N GLN A 172 -8.57 -11.49 -10.77
CA GLN A 172 -8.14 -10.31 -11.53
C GLN A 172 -9.22 -9.23 -11.57
N ARG A 173 -10.47 -9.64 -11.88
CA ARG A 173 -11.62 -8.73 -11.93
C ARG A 173 -11.97 -8.15 -10.56
N LEU A 174 -11.88 -8.93 -9.49
CA LEU A 174 -12.08 -8.43 -8.12
C LEU A 174 -11.03 -7.36 -7.77
N THR A 175 -9.78 -7.60 -8.17
CA THR A 175 -8.68 -6.65 -7.94
C THR A 175 -8.91 -5.36 -8.74
N GLU A 176 -9.35 -5.46 -9.98
CA GLU A 176 -9.72 -4.32 -10.83
C GLU A 176 -10.87 -3.52 -10.25
N LEU A 177 -11.96 -4.19 -9.88
CA LEU A 177 -13.13 -3.55 -9.24
C LEU A 177 -12.75 -2.86 -7.93
N SER A 178 -11.94 -3.52 -7.08
CA SER A 178 -11.50 -2.96 -5.81
C SER A 178 -10.66 -1.70 -6.01
N ASN A 179 -9.75 -1.71 -6.97
CA ASN A 179 -8.93 -0.53 -7.29
C ASN A 179 -9.78 0.60 -7.86
N ALA A 180 -10.72 0.31 -8.76
CA ALA A 180 -11.61 1.31 -9.34
C ALA A 180 -12.45 2.02 -8.25
N ILE A 181 -12.96 1.26 -7.27
CA ILE A 181 -13.70 1.83 -6.12
C ILE A 181 -12.80 2.69 -5.23
N VAL A 182 -11.58 2.22 -4.92
CA VAL A 182 -10.66 2.91 -4.00
C VAL A 182 -10.18 4.25 -4.57
N VAL A 183 -9.93 4.32 -5.87
CA VAL A 183 -9.41 5.54 -6.50
C VAL A 183 -10.48 6.52 -6.98
N ALA A 184 -11.73 6.07 -7.10
CA ALA A 184 -12.85 6.90 -7.55
C ALA A 184 -12.97 8.28 -6.88
N PRO A 185 -12.80 8.42 -5.55
CA PRO A 185 -12.93 9.73 -4.89
C PRO A 185 -11.67 10.62 -5.01
N ILE A 186 -10.59 10.14 -5.62
CA ILE A 186 -9.32 10.87 -5.63
C ILE A 186 -9.28 11.84 -6.82
N ASP A 187 -9.16 13.13 -6.52
CA ASP A 187 -8.85 14.14 -7.53
C ASP A 187 -7.40 13.96 -8.03
N ARG A 188 -7.26 13.72 -9.33
CA ARG A 188 -5.95 13.50 -9.97
C ARG A 188 -5.11 14.77 -10.01
N THR A 189 -5.72 15.95 -9.96
CA THR A 189 -5.03 17.24 -9.98
C THR A 189 -4.15 17.43 -8.73
N LEU A 190 -4.45 16.72 -7.63
CA LEU A 190 -3.66 16.73 -6.40
C LEU A 190 -2.20 16.28 -6.62
N LEU A 191 -1.92 15.55 -7.69
CA LEU A 191 -0.57 15.06 -8.02
C LEU A 191 0.08 15.84 -9.17
N GLU A 192 -0.52 16.92 -9.66
CA GLU A 192 0.10 17.75 -10.68
C GLU A 192 1.47 18.26 -10.21
N GLY A 193 2.49 18.11 -11.05
CA GLY A 193 3.86 18.48 -10.72
C GLY A 193 4.60 17.49 -9.82
N ALA A 194 3.94 16.42 -9.33
CA ALA A 194 4.61 15.35 -8.61
C ALA A 194 5.69 14.68 -9.47
N ARG A 195 6.65 14.05 -8.80
CA ARG A 195 7.81 13.41 -9.48
C ARG A 195 7.58 11.92 -9.78
N GLY A 196 6.42 11.39 -9.39
CA GLY A 196 6.13 9.96 -9.40
C GLY A 196 6.77 9.20 -8.23
N ASP A 197 7.17 9.89 -7.17
CA ASP A 197 7.69 9.25 -5.96
C ASP A 197 6.56 8.51 -5.21
N LEU A 198 6.85 7.35 -4.63
CA LEU A 198 5.87 6.44 -4.02
C LEU A 198 6.20 6.04 -2.58
N VAL A 199 5.15 5.83 -1.79
CA VAL A 199 5.20 5.15 -0.49
C VAL A 199 4.42 3.85 -0.59
N VAL A 200 5.03 2.76 -0.14
CA VAL A 200 4.39 1.45 -0.02
C VAL A 200 4.14 1.14 1.45
N ASP A 201 2.91 0.74 1.76
CA ASP A 201 2.55 0.22 3.07
C ASP A 201 1.77 -1.10 2.95
N GLY A 202 1.88 -1.94 3.97
CA GLY A 202 1.19 -3.22 4.07
C GLY A 202 0.31 -3.26 5.30
N MET A 203 -1.01 -3.19 5.12
CA MET A 203 -1.96 -3.26 6.22
C MET A 203 -2.49 -4.69 6.39
N LYS A 204 -2.42 -5.22 7.61
CA LYS A 204 -3.00 -6.52 7.95
C LYS A 204 -4.36 -6.33 8.60
N LEU A 205 -5.41 -6.77 7.90
CA LEU A 205 -6.77 -6.73 8.38
C LEU A 205 -7.13 -8.05 9.07
N GLU A 206 -7.52 -7.97 10.34
CA GLU A 206 -7.97 -9.13 11.10
C GLU A 206 -9.41 -9.48 10.74
N LEU A 207 -9.60 -10.69 10.20
CA LEU A 207 -10.91 -11.21 9.81
C LEU A 207 -11.52 -12.07 10.93
N ALA A 208 -10.67 -12.70 11.74
CA ALA A 208 -11.05 -13.39 12.96
C ALA A 208 -9.85 -13.52 13.89
N GLY A 209 -10.06 -13.29 15.18
CA GLY A 209 -9.05 -13.55 16.21
C GLY A 209 -8.70 -15.03 16.33
N HIS A 210 -7.57 -15.31 16.99
CA HIS A 210 -7.18 -16.68 17.26
C HIS A 210 -8.21 -17.40 18.14
N THR A 211 -8.65 -18.57 17.69
CA THR A 211 -9.51 -19.45 18.48
C THR A 211 -8.96 -20.86 18.45
N TYR A 212 -9.11 -21.61 19.54
CA TYR A 212 -8.69 -23.01 19.60
C TYR A 212 -9.26 -23.80 18.42
N GLY A 213 -8.40 -24.56 17.73
CA GLY A 213 -8.75 -25.33 16.54
C GLY A 213 -8.60 -24.58 15.21
N LEU A 214 -8.41 -23.26 15.19
CA LEU A 214 -8.05 -22.53 13.97
C LEU A 214 -6.61 -22.87 13.56
N GLY A 215 -6.36 -23.12 12.28
CA GLY A 215 -5.04 -23.56 11.84
C GLY A 215 -4.89 -23.78 10.33
N ASN A 216 -3.67 -24.09 9.92
CA ASN A 216 -3.31 -24.44 8.55
C ASN A 216 -3.02 -25.95 8.37
N HIS A 217 -3.15 -26.77 9.43
CA HIS A 217 -2.87 -28.21 9.40
C HIS A 217 -4.13 -29.05 9.17
N PRO A 218 -4.02 -30.26 8.58
CA PRO A 218 -5.10 -31.23 8.56
C PRO A 218 -5.59 -31.52 9.99
N GLY A 219 -6.90 -31.44 10.26
CA GLY A 219 -7.46 -31.54 11.62
C GLY A 219 -7.59 -30.20 12.36
N LYS A 220 -7.25 -29.09 11.70
CA LYS A 220 -7.61 -27.73 12.12
C LYS A 220 -8.68 -27.16 11.20
N GLN A 221 -9.38 -26.15 11.67
CA GLN A 221 -10.35 -25.41 10.91
C GLN A 221 -9.71 -24.19 10.25
N ARG A 222 -10.11 -23.89 9.01
CA ARG A 222 -9.86 -22.59 8.38
C ARG A 222 -10.80 -21.52 8.94
N GLY A 223 -10.45 -20.25 8.77
CA GLY A 223 -11.37 -19.13 8.99
C GLY A 223 -12.55 -19.16 8.01
N ALA A 224 -13.63 -18.42 8.29
CA ALA A 224 -14.79 -18.37 7.39
C ALA A 224 -14.52 -17.52 6.12
N ALA A 225 -13.66 -16.51 6.22
CA ALA A 225 -13.26 -15.69 5.07
C ALA A 225 -12.26 -16.42 4.17
N HIS A 226 -12.58 -16.57 2.88
CA HIS A 226 -11.76 -17.34 1.92
C HIS A 226 -10.43 -16.65 1.57
N TYR A 227 -10.40 -15.32 1.56
CA TYR A 227 -9.19 -14.53 1.27
C TYR A 227 -8.18 -14.43 2.40
N GLY A 228 -8.54 -14.84 3.61
CA GLY A 228 -7.63 -14.78 4.75
C GLY A 228 -6.70 -15.99 4.83
N ALA A 229 -5.62 -15.85 5.60
CA ALA A 229 -4.80 -16.96 6.06
C ALA A 229 -4.45 -16.78 7.54
N LEU A 230 -4.13 -17.87 8.22
CA LEU A 230 -3.59 -17.78 9.58
C LEU A 230 -2.19 -17.16 9.52
N GLN A 231 -2.00 -16.09 10.28
CA GLN A 231 -0.70 -15.54 10.60
C GLN A 231 -0.47 -15.67 12.10
N ALA A 232 0.73 -16.08 12.49
CA ALA A 232 1.19 -16.06 13.86
C ALA A 232 2.56 -15.36 13.89
N ILE A 233 2.71 -14.43 14.83
CA ILE A 233 3.93 -13.68 15.09
C ILE A 233 4.52 -14.24 16.37
N GLU A 234 5.75 -14.73 16.25
CA GLU A 234 6.52 -15.24 17.38
C GLU A 234 7.37 -14.14 18.00
N SER A 235 7.58 -14.22 19.30
CA SER A 235 8.48 -13.32 20.02
C SER A 235 9.91 -13.50 19.54
N ASN A 236 10.60 -12.40 19.32
CA ASN A 236 12.03 -12.43 19.00
C ASN A 236 12.91 -12.81 20.20
N SER A 237 12.43 -12.60 21.44
CA SER A 237 13.23 -12.74 22.67
C SER A 237 12.61 -13.60 23.76
N ARG A 238 11.33 -13.96 23.66
CA ARG A 238 10.63 -14.75 24.69
C ARG A 238 10.35 -16.17 24.20
N VAL A 239 10.69 -17.13 25.05
CA VAL A 239 10.40 -18.55 24.85
C VAL A 239 9.53 -19.08 26.00
N ASP A 240 8.73 -20.10 25.73
CA ASP A 240 7.93 -20.81 26.73
C ASP A 240 8.77 -21.79 27.56
N SER A 241 8.12 -22.51 28.48
CA SER A 241 8.78 -23.51 29.34
C SER A 241 9.38 -24.69 28.60
N GLN A 242 9.07 -24.86 27.32
CA GLN A 242 9.62 -25.90 26.44
C GLN A 242 10.71 -25.35 25.50
N GLY A 243 11.10 -24.08 25.67
CA GLY A 243 12.10 -23.41 24.84
C GLY A 243 11.59 -22.99 23.45
N LYS A 244 10.28 -23.07 23.20
CA LYS A 244 9.69 -22.62 21.94
C LYS A 244 9.35 -21.14 22.01
N LYS A 245 9.56 -20.38 20.93
CA LYS A 245 9.19 -18.96 20.88
C LYS A 245 7.70 -18.78 21.18
N ILE A 246 7.39 -17.84 22.07
CA ILE A 246 6.01 -17.51 22.44
C ILE A 246 5.33 -16.81 21.26
N ILE A 247 4.13 -17.24 20.90
CA ILE A 247 3.29 -16.50 19.94
C ILE A 247 2.79 -15.24 20.63
N THR A 248 3.24 -14.07 20.17
CA THR A 248 2.84 -12.76 20.71
C THR A 248 1.57 -12.24 20.08
N ASP A 249 1.27 -12.66 18.85
CA ASP A 249 0.09 -12.23 18.12
C ASP A 249 -0.30 -13.30 17.09
N SER A 250 -1.60 -13.57 16.92
CA SER A 250 -2.05 -14.47 15.86
C SER A 250 -3.52 -14.27 15.50
N GLY A 251 -3.87 -14.53 14.25
CA GLY A 251 -5.23 -14.40 13.76
C GLY A 251 -5.40 -14.84 12.31
N TRP A 252 -6.65 -14.97 11.88
CA TRP A 252 -6.98 -15.14 10.47
C TRP A 252 -7.02 -13.77 9.81
N ARG A 253 -6.08 -13.50 8.91
CA ARG A 253 -5.83 -12.15 8.40
C ARG A 253 -5.79 -12.11 6.89
N LEU A 254 -6.12 -10.93 6.39
CA LEU A 254 -5.89 -10.47 5.03
C LEU A 254 -4.76 -9.44 5.08
N GLU A 255 -3.98 -9.31 4.01
CA GLU A 255 -3.08 -8.17 3.83
C GLU A 255 -3.48 -7.36 2.60
N VAL A 256 -3.43 -6.05 2.77
CA VAL A 256 -3.61 -5.05 1.72
C VAL A 256 -2.28 -4.35 1.55
N THR A 257 -1.60 -4.62 0.44
CA THR A 257 -0.47 -3.80 0.02
C THR A 257 -1.02 -2.58 -0.70
N ALA A 258 -0.69 -1.39 -0.23
CA ALA A 258 -1.17 -0.13 -0.77
C ALA A 258 0.00 0.76 -1.20
N VAL A 259 -0.19 1.45 -2.31
CA VAL A 259 0.75 2.43 -2.85
C VAL A 259 0.10 3.80 -2.74
N SER A 260 0.80 4.72 -2.08
CA SER A 260 0.44 6.14 -2.02
C SER A 260 1.40 6.92 -2.88
N ALA A 261 0.86 7.81 -3.72
CA ALA A 261 1.67 8.78 -4.43
C ALA A 261 2.09 9.90 -3.48
N ILE A 262 3.29 10.44 -3.67
CA ILE A 262 3.76 11.62 -2.97
C ILE A 262 3.46 12.84 -3.86
N GLY A 263 2.86 13.88 -3.26
CA GLY A 263 2.61 15.16 -3.92
C GLY A 263 3.89 15.87 -4.35
N PRO A 264 3.77 17.05 -4.99
CA PRO A 264 4.94 17.81 -5.42
C PRO A 264 5.73 18.33 -4.20
N ALA A 265 7.04 18.55 -4.40
CA ALA A 265 7.98 18.80 -3.31
C ALA A 265 7.69 20.10 -2.52
N ASP A 266 7.02 21.06 -3.16
CA ASP A 266 6.57 22.33 -2.60
C ASP A 266 5.19 22.24 -1.89
N ALA A 267 4.50 21.12 -2.00
CA ALA A 267 3.14 20.92 -1.49
C ALA A 267 3.00 19.68 -0.58
N LEU A 268 4.08 19.30 0.11
CA LEU A 268 4.17 18.07 0.90
C LEU A 268 3.07 17.96 1.98
N HIS A 269 2.68 19.09 2.59
CA HIS A 269 1.69 19.13 3.67
C HIS A 269 0.27 19.45 3.21
N SER A 270 0.11 19.95 1.98
CA SER A 270 -1.19 20.30 1.40
C SER A 270 -1.74 19.18 0.50
N THR A 271 -0.94 18.17 0.17
CA THR A 271 -1.38 17.01 -0.59
C THR A 271 -1.78 15.87 0.35
N PRO A 272 -3.04 15.41 0.37
CA PRO A 272 -3.45 14.32 1.24
C PRO A 272 -2.79 13.00 0.80
N THR A 273 -2.32 12.21 1.76
CA THR A 273 -1.80 10.85 1.50
C THR A 273 -2.97 9.92 1.21
N VAL A 274 -3.15 9.55 -0.06
CA VAL A 274 -4.23 8.69 -0.53
C VAL A 274 -3.68 7.44 -1.22
N PHE A 275 -4.39 6.31 -1.05
CA PHE A 275 -4.03 5.06 -1.73
C PHE A 275 -4.45 5.13 -3.20
N THR A 276 -3.47 5.14 -4.09
CA THR A 276 -3.65 5.26 -5.54
C THR A 276 -3.63 3.92 -6.26
N GLY A 277 -3.25 2.86 -5.55
CA GLY A 277 -3.32 1.48 -6.00
C GLY A 277 -3.21 0.52 -4.81
N ILE A 278 -3.93 -0.59 -4.87
CA ILE A 278 -3.94 -1.62 -3.83
C ILE A 278 -3.84 -3.03 -4.42
N ALA A 279 -3.39 -3.96 -3.60
CA ALA A 279 -3.45 -5.39 -3.83
C ALA A 279 -3.89 -6.10 -2.55
N VAL A 280 -4.85 -7.01 -2.68
CA VAL A 280 -5.46 -7.73 -1.57
C VAL A 280 -5.00 -9.19 -1.67
N HIS A 281 -4.25 -9.67 -0.67
CA HIS A 281 -3.64 -10.99 -0.72
C HIS A 281 -3.46 -11.60 0.67
N ARG A 282 -2.92 -12.82 0.72
CA ARG A 282 -2.59 -13.48 2.00
C ARG A 282 -1.53 -12.68 2.77
N PRO A 283 -1.57 -12.70 4.11
CA PRO A 283 -0.61 -12.01 4.95
C PRO A 283 0.81 -12.47 4.68
N SER A 284 1.70 -11.49 4.55
CA SER A 284 3.10 -11.62 4.18
C SER A 284 3.98 -10.71 5.06
N SER A 285 5.27 -10.72 4.80
CA SER A 285 6.22 -9.76 5.36
C SER A 285 6.77 -8.86 4.25
N GLY A 286 6.01 -8.56 3.20
CA GLY A 286 6.47 -7.86 1.99
C GLY A 286 6.20 -8.68 0.73
N SER A 287 5.05 -8.45 0.08
CA SER A 287 4.60 -9.21 -1.08
C SER A 287 4.99 -8.50 -2.37
N PHE A 288 6.00 -9.00 -3.09
CA PHE A 288 6.40 -8.41 -4.39
C PHE A 288 5.27 -8.48 -5.42
N ASP A 289 4.52 -9.58 -5.47
CA ASP A 289 3.36 -9.71 -6.36
C ASP A 289 2.27 -8.69 -6.00
N GLY A 290 2.09 -8.43 -4.69
CA GLY A 290 1.19 -7.40 -4.17
C GLY A 290 1.67 -5.99 -4.55
N LEU A 291 2.97 -5.72 -4.41
CA LEU A 291 3.58 -4.46 -4.79
C LEU A 291 3.47 -4.20 -6.30
N ASP A 292 3.79 -5.19 -7.13
CA ASP A 292 3.65 -5.10 -8.59
C ASP A 292 2.19 -4.81 -8.99
N THR A 293 1.25 -5.50 -8.35
CA THR A 293 -0.17 -5.29 -8.61
C THR A 293 -0.62 -3.89 -8.22
N ALA A 294 -0.25 -3.41 -7.03
CA ALA A 294 -0.60 -2.08 -6.54
C ALA A 294 0.04 -0.98 -7.41
N VAL A 295 1.32 -1.11 -7.78
CA VAL A 295 2.01 -0.17 -8.68
C VAL A 295 1.41 -0.20 -10.08
N ARG A 296 1.05 -1.38 -10.60
CA ARG A 296 0.35 -1.50 -11.89
C ARG A 296 -0.96 -0.73 -11.88
N PHE A 297 -1.79 -0.87 -10.86
CA PHE A 297 -3.05 -0.13 -10.79
C PHE A 297 -2.84 1.36 -10.54
N HIS A 298 -1.86 1.77 -9.73
CA HIS A 298 -1.45 3.17 -9.63
C HIS A 298 -1.18 3.78 -11.03
N ARG A 299 -0.47 3.05 -11.89
CA ARG A 299 -0.18 3.47 -13.27
C ARG A 299 -1.43 3.49 -14.15
N VAL A 300 -2.18 2.39 -14.19
CA VAL A 300 -3.36 2.24 -15.06
C VAL A 300 -4.45 3.24 -14.70
N ASN A 301 -4.56 3.62 -13.42
CA ASN A 301 -5.54 4.60 -12.94
C ASN A 301 -5.13 6.07 -13.22
N GLY A 302 -3.95 6.29 -13.82
CA GLY A 302 -3.47 7.60 -14.25
C GLY A 302 -2.76 8.42 -13.18
N PHE A 303 -2.28 7.79 -12.10
CA PHE A 303 -1.56 8.49 -11.02
C PHE A 303 -0.03 8.49 -11.21
N ASP A 304 0.48 7.85 -12.27
CA ASP A 304 1.90 7.81 -12.58
C ASP A 304 2.38 9.13 -13.20
N GLN A 305 3.03 9.96 -12.39
CA GLN A 305 3.55 11.28 -12.77
C GLN A 305 5.04 11.26 -13.15
N ARG A 306 5.59 10.07 -13.43
CA ARG A 306 7.01 9.94 -13.79
C ARG A 306 7.31 10.68 -15.10
N LYS A 307 8.32 11.55 -15.07
CA LYS A 307 8.80 12.27 -16.25
C LYS A 307 9.67 11.37 -17.12
N THR A 308 9.59 11.54 -18.43
CA THR A 308 10.42 10.84 -19.41
C THR A 308 11.73 11.60 -19.70
N GLY A 309 12.71 10.93 -20.30
CA GLY A 309 14.01 11.52 -20.68
C GLY A 309 15.04 11.54 -19.54
N ASN A 310 15.90 12.56 -19.50
CA ASN A 310 17.00 12.72 -18.52
C ASN A 310 16.51 13.13 -17.10
N ALA A 311 15.26 12.84 -16.76
CA ALA A 311 14.71 13.13 -15.43
C ALA A 311 15.29 12.18 -14.36
N ARG A 312 15.32 12.64 -13.10
CA ARG A 312 15.65 11.75 -11.97
C ARG A 312 14.68 10.58 -11.95
N LEU A 313 15.18 9.37 -11.69
CA LEU A 313 14.31 8.26 -11.33
C LEU A 313 13.46 8.62 -10.11
N PRO A 314 12.15 8.30 -10.12
CA PRO A 314 11.31 8.44 -8.94
C PRO A 314 11.83 7.58 -7.78
N LEU A 315 11.57 8.04 -6.56
CA LEU A 315 11.87 7.32 -5.34
C LEU A 315 10.72 6.39 -4.95
N ILE A 316 11.06 5.29 -4.30
CA ILE A 316 10.08 4.46 -3.62
C ILE A 316 10.58 4.17 -2.21
N THR A 317 9.70 4.30 -1.22
CA THR A 317 9.97 3.93 0.17
C THR A 317 8.95 2.90 0.65
N TRP A 318 9.35 2.03 1.56
CA TRP A 318 8.51 0.93 2.05
C TRP A 318 8.86 0.56 3.50
N ASP A 319 7.91 -0.06 4.20
CA ASP A 319 8.19 -0.68 5.51
C ASP A 319 9.01 -1.97 5.35
N LYS A 320 9.82 -2.31 6.36
CA LYS A 320 10.98 -3.25 6.42
C LYS A 320 10.87 -4.57 5.66
N GLY A 321 9.67 -4.98 5.26
CA GLY A 321 9.38 -6.21 4.57
C GLY A 321 10.08 -6.42 3.21
N TYR A 322 10.28 -5.37 2.42
CA TYR A 322 10.87 -5.50 1.06
C TYR A 322 12.40 -5.35 1.03
N THR A 323 13.11 -5.86 2.03
CA THR A 323 14.57 -5.68 2.17
C THR A 323 15.43 -6.80 1.58
N ASP A 324 14.83 -7.76 0.86
CA ASP A 324 15.58 -8.85 0.23
C ASP A 324 16.17 -8.50 -1.16
N GLU A 325 16.98 -9.40 -1.71
CA GLU A 325 17.71 -9.21 -2.98
C GLU A 325 16.78 -8.95 -4.19
N ARG A 326 15.55 -9.47 -4.18
CA ARG A 326 14.59 -9.32 -5.28
C ARG A 326 14.15 -7.87 -5.44
N MET A 327 14.20 -7.07 -4.37
CA MET A 327 13.85 -5.66 -4.45
C MET A 327 14.79 -4.86 -5.37
N GLY A 328 16.05 -5.27 -5.49
CA GLY A 328 16.98 -4.64 -6.43
C GLY A 328 16.57 -4.89 -7.87
N GLN A 329 16.25 -6.13 -8.20
CA GLN A 329 15.74 -6.47 -9.53
C GLN A 329 14.41 -5.76 -9.81
N TRP A 330 13.49 -5.75 -8.85
CA TRP A 330 12.21 -5.05 -8.95
C TRP A 330 12.37 -3.55 -9.23
N GLN A 331 13.29 -2.87 -8.53
CA GLN A 331 13.60 -1.46 -8.74
C GLN A 331 14.08 -1.17 -10.16
N VAL A 332 14.95 -2.03 -10.71
CA VAL A 332 15.44 -1.89 -12.09
C VAL A 332 14.30 -2.09 -13.08
N ASP A 333 13.53 -3.17 -12.92
CA ASP A 333 12.47 -3.52 -13.86
C ASP A 333 11.32 -2.50 -13.85
N ASN A 334 11.06 -1.87 -12.70
CA ASN A 334 10.00 -0.86 -12.55
C ASN A 334 10.49 0.60 -12.63
N GLY A 335 11.80 0.84 -12.71
CA GLY A 335 12.38 2.18 -12.85
C GLY A 335 12.23 3.07 -11.61
N TYR A 336 12.46 2.52 -10.42
CA TYR A 336 12.44 3.27 -9.15
C TYR A 336 13.80 3.21 -8.45
N ALA A 337 14.11 4.24 -7.67
CA ALA A 337 15.25 4.25 -6.76
C ALA A 337 14.78 4.10 -5.31
N GLY A 338 15.25 3.08 -4.61
CA GLY A 338 14.79 2.79 -3.25
C GLY A 338 15.33 3.75 -2.19
N VAL A 339 14.44 4.22 -1.32
CA VAL A 339 14.75 4.90 -0.06
C VAL A 339 14.40 3.96 1.07
N PHE A 340 15.32 3.78 2.01
CA PHE A 340 15.18 2.79 3.09
C PHE A 340 15.23 3.51 4.43
N ARG A 341 14.39 3.09 5.37
CA ARG A 341 14.61 3.44 6.79
C ARG A 341 15.65 2.49 7.37
N TYR A 342 16.71 3.05 7.95
CA TYR A 342 17.74 2.28 8.66
C TYR A 342 17.19 1.91 10.04
N SER A 343 17.50 0.69 10.51
CA SER A 343 17.00 0.26 11.81
C SER A 343 17.78 0.93 12.93
N GLU A 344 17.13 1.02 14.10
CA GLU A 344 17.67 1.65 15.31
C GLU A 344 19.03 1.06 15.77
N GLY A 345 19.40 -0.13 15.29
CA GLY A 345 20.65 -0.82 15.62
C GLY A 345 21.83 -0.60 14.65
N TRP A 346 21.68 0.20 13.58
CA TRP A 346 22.80 0.50 12.68
C TRP A 346 23.61 1.66 13.27
N THR A 347 24.89 1.42 13.57
CA THR A 347 25.78 2.36 14.30
C THR A 347 26.41 3.43 13.41
N ASP A 348 26.58 3.18 12.11
CA ASP A 348 27.23 4.11 11.17
C ASP A 348 26.19 4.81 10.29
N ARG A 349 25.39 5.70 10.90
CA ARG A 349 24.27 6.36 10.22
C ARG A 349 24.66 7.62 9.47
N VAL A 350 25.82 8.20 9.80
CA VAL A 350 26.39 9.37 9.15
C VAL A 350 27.77 8.98 8.60
N LEU A 351 27.85 8.76 7.29
CA LEU A 351 29.12 8.48 6.62
C LEU A 351 29.55 9.73 5.83
N VAL A 352 30.64 10.35 6.24
CA VAL A 352 31.27 11.44 5.48
C VAL A 352 32.04 10.80 4.32
N ALA A 353 31.77 11.23 3.08
CA ALA A 353 32.42 10.65 1.89
C ALA A 353 33.95 10.84 1.85
N VAL A 354 34.50 11.71 2.69
CA VAL A 354 35.94 11.97 2.81
C VAL A 354 36.36 11.65 4.24
N GLY A 355 37.21 10.64 4.42
CA GLY A 355 37.80 10.35 5.72
C GLY A 355 38.75 11.46 6.12
N THR A 356 38.46 12.15 7.22
CA THR A 356 39.38 13.13 7.81
C THR A 356 40.54 12.43 8.48
N ARG A 357 41.77 12.80 8.12
CA ARG A 357 42.93 12.54 9.00
C ARG A 357 42.84 13.47 10.21
N PRO A 358 43.33 13.06 11.39
CA PRO A 358 43.34 13.94 12.55
C PRO A 358 44.10 15.24 12.24
N GLY A 359 43.43 16.40 12.36
CA GLY A 359 44.06 17.73 12.22
C GLY A 359 43.85 18.45 10.88
N GLU A 360 43.12 17.89 9.91
CA GLU A 360 42.76 18.60 8.67
C GLU A 360 41.36 19.23 8.75
N VAL A 361 41.19 20.41 8.15
CA VAL A 361 39.90 21.13 8.04
C VAL A 361 38.89 20.25 7.32
N GLU A 362 37.69 20.12 7.89
CA GLU A 362 36.54 19.40 7.32
C GLU A 362 36.34 19.76 5.84
N LEU A 363 36.81 18.88 4.95
CA LEU A 363 36.34 18.90 3.57
C LEU A 363 34.97 18.24 3.58
N LEU A 364 33.97 19.11 3.63
CA LEU A 364 32.54 18.86 3.51
C LEU A 364 32.22 18.16 2.17
N GLY A 365 32.51 16.86 2.12
CA GLY A 365 31.98 15.96 1.09
C GLY A 365 30.52 15.62 1.38
N PRO A 366 29.78 15.06 0.40
CA PRO A 366 28.44 14.54 0.63
C PRO A 366 28.37 13.73 1.93
N VAL A 367 27.30 13.96 2.70
CA VAL A 367 27.06 13.26 3.97
C VAL A 367 25.96 12.25 3.72
N GLN A 368 26.22 10.98 4.02
CA GLN A 368 25.19 9.96 3.94
C GLN A 368 24.46 9.89 5.27
N VAL A 369 23.16 10.16 5.30
CA VAL A 369 22.27 9.98 6.46
C VAL A 369 21.24 8.93 6.08
N ASP A 370 21.18 7.82 6.83
CA ASP A 370 20.21 6.74 6.59
C ASP A 370 20.12 6.34 5.10
N GLY A 371 21.26 6.14 4.44
CA GLY A 371 21.30 5.66 3.05
C GLY A 371 21.02 6.71 1.99
N VAL A 372 20.65 7.91 2.37
CA VAL A 372 20.44 9.06 1.50
C VAL A 372 21.68 9.95 1.59
N TRP A 373 22.26 10.31 0.45
CA TRP A 373 23.28 11.33 0.35
C TRP A 373 22.66 12.70 0.39
N PHE A 374 23.20 13.55 1.24
CA PHE A 374 22.81 14.94 1.39
C PHE A 374 23.99 15.87 1.09
N CYS A 375 23.65 17.08 0.71
CA CYS A 375 24.56 18.21 0.67
C CYS A 375 25.30 18.27 2.03
N PRO A 376 26.61 18.53 2.04
CA PRO A 376 27.36 18.62 3.28
C PRO A 376 26.79 19.59 4.31
N MET A 377 26.04 20.61 3.85
CA MET A 377 25.30 21.55 4.72
C MET A 377 24.33 20.86 5.68
N VAL A 378 23.92 19.61 5.39
CA VAL A 378 23.04 18.83 6.26
C VAL A 378 23.68 18.53 7.61
N SER A 379 25.01 18.49 7.71
CA SER A 379 25.71 18.13 8.96
C SER A 379 25.25 19.04 10.10
N ARG A 380 25.12 20.34 9.82
CA ARG A 380 24.61 21.38 10.73
C ARG A 380 23.15 21.18 11.15
N LEU A 381 22.35 20.51 10.33
CA LEU A 381 20.95 20.21 10.60
C LEU A 381 20.78 18.87 11.35
N THR A 382 21.80 18.01 11.32
CA THR A 382 21.78 16.66 11.92
C THR A 382 22.60 16.55 13.21
N GLU A 383 23.34 17.59 13.60
CA GLU A 383 24.05 17.65 14.88
C GLU A 383 23.08 17.36 16.04
N GLY A 384 23.31 16.26 16.76
CA GLY A 384 22.49 15.83 17.89
C GLY A 384 21.14 15.17 17.53
N ARG A 385 20.82 14.97 16.24
CA ARG A 385 19.60 14.29 15.78
C ARG A 385 19.94 12.97 15.10
N SER A 386 19.42 11.87 15.65
CA SER A 386 19.72 10.51 15.18
C SER A 386 18.72 9.97 14.14
N GLU A 387 17.48 10.50 14.08
CA GLU A 387 16.41 10.03 13.19
C GLU A 387 15.39 11.13 12.83
N VAL A 388 14.76 11.00 11.65
CA VAL A 388 13.48 11.65 11.36
C VAL A 388 12.39 10.95 12.19
N SER A 389 11.91 11.60 13.25
CA SER A 389 10.82 11.09 14.07
C SER A 389 9.50 11.00 13.27
N PRO A 390 8.71 9.91 13.41
CA PRO A 390 7.38 9.84 12.82
C PRO A 390 6.48 10.97 13.34
N LEU A 391 5.71 11.63 12.46
CA LEU A 391 4.83 12.75 12.83
C LEU A 391 3.83 12.40 13.95
N ARG A 392 3.42 11.13 14.07
CA ARG A 392 2.53 10.67 15.16
C ARG A 392 3.12 10.87 16.56
N VAL A 393 4.43 10.96 16.70
CA VAL A 393 5.11 11.17 18.00
C VAL A 393 4.80 12.56 18.54
N PHE A 394 4.49 13.52 17.65
CA PHE A 394 4.14 14.89 18.00
C PHE A 394 2.62 15.12 18.04
N ARG A 395 1.83 14.07 17.82
CA ARG A 395 0.37 14.16 17.67
C ARG A 395 -0.35 13.72 18.95
N ASP A 396 -0.01 14.35 20.06
CA ASP A 396 -0.79 14.28 21.30
C ASP A 396 -1.38 15.66 21.59
N SER A 397 -2.70 15.78 21.45
CA SER A 397 -3.42 17.07 21.49
C SER A 397 -3.46 17.74 22.87
N GLU A 398 -2.99 17.04 23.90
CA GLU A 398 -3.04 17.49 25.29
C GLU A 398 -1.72 18.09 25.81
N ASN A 399 -0.64 18.04 25.02
CA ASN A 399 0.64 18.64 25.38
C ASN A 399 1.03 19.76 24.39
N PRO A 400 0.83 21.04 24.74
CA PRO A 400 1.21 22.18 23.89
C PRO A 400 2.69 22.17 23.48
N GLU A 401 3.59 21.63 24.33
CA GLU A 401 5.02 21.54 24.01
C GLU A 401 5.30 20.58 22.84
N LEU A 402 4.41 19.62 22.57
CA LEU A 402 4.52 18.73 21.41
C LEU A 402 4.08 19.40 20.11
N TYR A 403 3.23 20.43 20.18
CA TYR A 403 2.85 21.22 19.00
C TYR A 403 4.01 22.08 18.51
N ASP A 404 4.71 22.76 19.43
CA ASP A 404 5.92 23.52 19.10
C ASP A 404 7.02 22.60 18.53
N GLN A 405 7.12 21.37 19.06
CA GLN A 405 8.01 20.34 18.52
C GLN A 405 7.59 19.87 17.12
N TRP A 406 6.30 19.84 16.82
CA TRP A 406 5.78 19.52 15.49
C TRP A 406 6.17 20.60 14.47
N GLU A 407 5.92 21.88 14.75
CA GLU A 407 6.31 22.99 13.86
C GLU A 407 7.83 23.07 13.68
N ALA A 408 8.60 22.88 14.77
CA ALA A 408 10.06 22.84 14.71
C ALA A 408 10.58 21.64 13.90
N HIS A 409 9.90 20.49 13.99
CA HIS A 409 10.21 19.31 13.18
C HIS A 409 9.90 19.56 11.70
N ASP A 410 8.77 20.20 11.41
CA ASP A 410 8.35 20.52 10.05
C ASP A 410 9.27 21.54 9.37
N THR A 411 9.62 22.60 10.10
CA THR A 411 10.59 23.62 9.66
C THR A 411 11.94 22.98 9.38
N TRP A 412 12.39 22.09 10.27
CA TRP A 412 13.61 21.33 10.04
C TRP A 412 13.53 20.42 8.80
N LEU A 413 12.42 19.71 8.57
CA LEU A 413 12.24 18.89 7.37
C LEU A 413 12.29 19.72 6.08
N LYS A 414 11.71 20.92 6.10
CA LYS A 414 11.75 21.87 4.97
C LYS A 414 13.17 22.32 4.63
N GLU A 415 14.07 22.41 5.61
CA GLU A 415 15.48 22.72 5.38
C GLU A 415 16.30 21.47 5.03
N TYR A 416 15.97 20.33 5.65
CA TYR A 416 16.69 19.07 5.53
C TYR A 416 16.44 18.35 4.20
N LEU A 417 15.17 18.18 3.80
CA LEU A 417 14.80 17.38 2.62
C LEU A 417 15.33 17.94 1.28
N PRO A 418 15.36 19.27 1.03
CA PRO A 418 15.93 19.81 -0.20
C PRO A 418 17.42 19.56 -0.35
N LEU A 419 18.14 19.29 0.75
CA LEU A 419 19.56 18.95 0.72
C LEU A 419 19.80 17.53 0.24
N ALA A 420 18.77 16.69 0.09
CA ALA A 420 18.93 15.32 -0.41
C ALA A 420 19.41 15.31 -1.87
N MET A 421 20.63 14.82 -2.08
CA MET A 421 21.29 14.73 -3.39
C MET A 421 21.06 13.39 -4.09
N GLY A 422 20.72 12.34 -3.34
CA GLY A 422 20.43 11.03 -3.92
C GLY A 422 20.46 9.92 -2.89
N VAL A 423 20.30 8.68 -3.33
CA VAL A 423 20.41 7.50 -2.46
C VAL A 423 21.61 6.67 -2.84
N ASN A 424 22.18 5.98 -1.85
CA ASN A 424 23.41 5.21 -2.02
C ASN A 424 23.20 3.88 -2.78
N ARG A 425 22.00 3.65 -3.30
CA ARG A 425 21.57 2.37 -3.84
C ARG A 425 20.73 2.60 -5.08
N ARG A 426 21.39 2.62 -6.24
CA ARG A 426 20.72 2.29 -7.50
C ARG A 426 21.03 0.83 -7.77
N ALA A 427 20.00 0.00 -7.79
CA ALA A 427 20.18 -1.31 -8.38
C ALA A 427 20.52 -1.13 -9.87
N TRP A 428 21.51 -1.88 -10.33
CA TRP A 428 21.88 -1.93 -11.74
C TRP A 428 22.13 -3.38 -12.11
N ILE A 429 21.86 -3.72 -13.36
CA ILE A 429 22.19 -5.04 -13.89
C ILE A 429 23.65 -5.00 -14.31
N ALA A 430 24.48 -5.78 -13.63
CA ALA A 430 25.84 -5.99 -14.08
C ALA A 430 25.84 -6.76 -15.39
N THR A 431 26.20 -6.10 -16.49
CA THR A 431 26.60 -6.80 -17.71
C THR A 431 27.79 -7.69 -17.36
N ARG A 432 27.58 -9.01 -17.34
CA ARG A 432 28.69 -9.97 -17.39
C ARG A 432 29.55 -9.55 -18.58
N LYS A 433 30.86 -9.41 -18.36
CA LYS A 433 31.83 -9.27 -19.47
C LYS A 433 31.49 -10.36 -20.49
N GLN A 434 31.06 -9.94 -21.67
CA GLN A 434 30.81 -10.83 -22.80
C GLN A 434 32.15 -11.44 -23.21
N ASP A 435 32.41 -12.68 -22.82
CA ASP A 435 33.13 -13.56 -23.73
C ASP A 435 32.16 -13.87 -24.88
N ALA A 436 32.59 -13.53 -26.09
CA ALA A 436 31.79 -13.55 -27.30
C ALA A 436 31.19 -14.94 -27.60
N ARG A 437 29.94 -15.15 -27.19
CA ARG A 437 28.97 -16.08 -27.81
C ARG A 437 27.57 -15.68 -27.37
N ALA A 438 26.67 -15.58 -28.36
CA ALA A 438 25.34 -14.96 -28.25
C ALA A 438 24.53 -15.49 -27.04
N PRO A 439 23.84 -14.62 -26.27
CA PRO A 439 23.07 -15.06 -25.12
C PRO A 439 21.72 -15.64 -25.53
N SER A 440 21.38 -16.80 -24.98
CA SER A 440 20.00 -17.26 -24.88
C SER A 440 19.23 -16.41 -23.87
N LEU A 441 17.92 -16.22 -24.11
CA LEU A 441 16.99 -15.32 -23.41
C LEU A 441 16.82 -15.53 -21.88
N HIS A 442 17.61 -16.40 -21.24
CA HIS A 442 17.43 -16.81 -19.84
C HIS A 442 18.64 -16.57 -18.92
N GLN A 443 19.62 -15.76 -19.31
CA GLN A 443 20.75 -15.41 -18.42
C GLN A 443 20.86 -13.90 -18.20
N ARG A 444 20.02 -13.34 -17.32
CA ARG A 444 20.26 -12.01 -16.74
C ARG A 444 21.17 -12.17 -15.51
N GLY A 445 22.23 -11.36 -15.41
CA GLY A 445 23.24 -11.43 -14.36
C GLY A 445 22.72 -10.98 -12.98
N PRO A 446 23.47 -11.23 -11.88
CA PRO A 446 23.06 -10.82 -10.54
C PRO A 446 22.94 -9.29 -10.43
N SER A 447 21.81 -8.80 -9.90
CA SER A 447 21.66 -7.39 -9.51
C SER A 447 22.61 -7.07 -8.37
N ARG A 448 23.42 -6.02 -8.52
CA ARG A 448 24.32 -5.56 -7.46
C ARG A 448 23.89 -4.20 -6.96
N TRP A 449 23.95 -4.02 -5.66
CA TRP A 449 23.84 -2.72 -5.02
C TRP A 449 25.19 -2.02 -5.10
N SER A 450 25.26 -0.84 -5.70
CA SER A 450 26.47 -0.03 -5.70
C SER A 450 26.17 1.39 -5.25
N CYS A 451 27.11 1.95 -4.50
CA CYS A 451 27.21 3.38 -4.25
C CYS A 451 27.50 4.08 -5.59
N PRO A 452 26.71 5.09 -6.02
CA PRO A 452 26.98 5.85 -7.24
C PRO A 452 28.37 6.49 -7.24
N VAL A 453 28.87 6.90 -6.07
CA VAL A 453 30.22 7.47 -5.88
C VAL A 453 31.30 6.40 -6.07
N GLN A 454 31.12 5.17 -5.56
CA GLN A 454 32.06 4.08 -5.80
C GLN A 454 32.12 3.66 -7.29
N HIS A 455 30.98 3.72 -8.00
CA HIS A 455 30.95 3.39 -9.43
C HIS A 455 31.64 4.46 -10.30
N LEU A 456 31.46 5.75 -9.96
CA LEU A 456 32.23 6.85 -10.56
C LEU A 456 33.73 6.70 -10.30
N TRP A 457 34.15 6.27 -9.11
CA TRP A 457 35.56 6.03 -8.79
C TRP A 457 36.15 4.81 -9.51
N ALA A 458 35.36 3.77 -9.74
CA ALA A 458 35.77 2.59 -10.48
C ALA A 458 35.87 2.83 -12.00
N THR A 459 35.07 3.76 -12.53
CA THR A 459 35.03 4.08 -13.97
C THR A 459 35.93 5.26 -14.36
N SER A 460 36.32 6.12 -13.42
CA SER A 460 37.24 7.24 -13.64
C SER A 460 38.70 6.84 -13.84
N GLY A 461 39.01 5.54 -13.94
CA GLY A 461 40.35 5.05 -14.28
C GLY A 461 41.43 5.32 -13.23
N ALA A 462 41.06 5.78 -12.02
CA ALA A 462 41.98 5.88 -10.91
C ALA A 462 42.33 4.47 -10.41
N ARG A 463 43.34 3.85 -11.03
CA ARG A 463 43.99 2.67 -10.46
C ARG A 463 44.39 3.02 -9.03
N ALA A 464 44.05 2.15 -8.08
CA ALA A 464 44.70 2.12 -6.78
C ALA A 464 46.21 1.97 -7.06
N GLY A 465 46.90 3.10 -7.11
CA GLY A 465 48.32 3.15 -7.34
C GLY A 465 49.01 2.46 -6.18
N THR A 466 49.65 1.33 -6.49
CA THR A 466 50.87 0.89 -5.82
C THR A 466 51.68 2.12 -5.44
N ILE A 467 51.84 2.36 -4.14
CA ILE A 467 52.60 3.49 -3.60
C ILE A 467 54.09 3.12 -3.66
N PRO A 468 54.95 3.77 -4.48
CA PRO A 468 56.34 3.91 -4.12
C PRO A 468 56.41 5.06 -3.11
N ARG A 469 56.89 4.79 -1.89
CA ARG A 469 57.17 5.84 -0.88
C ARG A 469 58.18 6.85 -1.46
N PRO A 470 57.90 8.16 -1.50
CA PRO A 470 58.92 9.17 -1.70
C PRO A 470 59.54 9.54 -0.35
N ARG A 471 60.87 9.51 -0.28
CA ARG A 471 61.65 10.20 0.75
C ARG A 471 61.72 11.67 0.39
N GLY A 472 61.53 12.53 1.39
CA GLY A 472 62.11 13.88 1.43
C GLY A 472 61.30 14.98 0.74
N GLU A 473 60.82 15.89 1.58
CA GLU A 473 60.53 17.32 1.31
C GLU A 473 59.37 17.71 0.38
N SER A 474 58.74 18.80 0.81
CA SER A 474 57.40 19.25 0.49
C SER A 474 57.31 20.01 -0.83
N THR A 475 56.40 19.57 -1.69
CA THR A 475 55.62 20.48 -2.56
C THR A 475 54.19 19.97 -2.64
N SER A 476 53.28 20.64 -1.93
CA SER A 476 51.84 20.40 -1.98
C SER A 476 51.28 20.73 -3.37
N PRO A 477 50.39 19.92 -3.97
CA PRO A 477 49.60 20.37 -5.11
C PRO A 477 48.58 21.40 -4.63
N SER A 478 48.73 22.65 -5.06
CA SER A 478 47.78 23.72 -4.78
C SER A 478 46.54 23.59 -5.66
N TRP A 479 45.37 23.37 -5.06
CA TRP A 479 44.08 23.68 -5.69
C TRP A 479 43.83 25.18 -5.51
N ARG A 480 43.72 25.92 -6.62
CA ARG A 480 43.18 27.30 -6.59
C ARG A 480 41.65 27.23 -6.62
N PRO A 481 40.94 27.93 -5.70
CA PRO A 481 39.49 28.04 -5.77
C PRO A 481 39.13 29.04 -6.86
N ALA A 482 38.49 28.58 -7.93
CA ALA A 482 37.81 29.46 -8.87
C ALA A 482 36.31 29.49 -8.54
N GLN A 483 35.94 30.59 -7.88
CA GLN A 483 34.67 31.32 -7.98
C GLN A 483 33.37 30.65 -7.46
N THR A 484 33.01 31.08 -6.24
CA THR A 484 31.68 31.53 -5.80
C THR A 484 30.43 30.91 -6.42
N CYS A 485 29.64 30.27 -5.57
CA CYS A 485 28.22 29.97 -5.77
C CYS A 485 27.47 31.27 -6.17
N PRO A 486 26.79 31.33 -7.32
CA PRO A 486 25.96 32.48 -7.63
C PRO A 486 24.68 32.40 -6.79
N THR A 487 24.60 33.29 -5.81
CA THR A 487 23.32 33.79 -5.32
C THR A 487 22.68 34.58 -6.46
N THR A 488 21.37 34.37 -6.68
CA THR A 488 20.49 34.97 -7.71
C THR A 488 20.66 34.55 -9.19
N GLY A 489 19.58 33.96 -9.73
CA GLY A 489 19.07 34.07 -11.11
C GLY A 489 19.98 33.73 -12.30
N ALA A 490 19.78 32.57 -12.92
CA ALA A 490 19.52 32.40 -14.36
C ALA A 490 19.52 30.91 -14.74
N VAL A 491 18.49 30.50 -15.48
CA VAL A 491 18.43 29.24 -16.21
C VAL A 491 19.54 29.23 -17.27
N VAL A 492 20.39 28.20 -17.26
CA VAL A 492 21.06 27.72 -18.48
C VAL A 492 21.05 26.20 -18.47
N ALA A 493 20.19 25.64 -19.31
CA ALA A 493 20.20 24.24 -19.69
C ALA A 493 21.45 23.94 -20.53
N SER A 494 22.11 22.81 -20.28
CA SER A 494 23.05 22.19 -21.22
C SER A 494 23.13 20.69 -20.93
N LEU A 495 22.24 19.96 -21.63
CA LEU A 495 22.16 18.52 -21.98
C LEU A 495 22.34 17.43 -20.91
#